data_AF-A0A2R6JPV0-F1
#
_entry.id   AF-A0A2R6JPV0-F1
#
_cell.length_a   1.000
_cell.length_b   1.000
_cell.length_c   1.000
_cell.angle_alpha   90.00
_cell.angle_beta   90.00
_cell.angle_gamma   90.00
#
_symmetry.space_group_name_H-M   'P 1'
#
loop_
_entity.id
_entity.type
_entity.pdbx_description
1 polymer ?
#
loop_
_entity_poly.entity_id
_entity_poly.type
_entity_poly.pdbx_seq_one_letter_code
_entity_poly.pdbx_strand_id
1 'polypeptide(L)'
;MNPCCHTGSIRAIRSGRVRRGIDGEVVADGASFTRTFETAGEREVTLTVTYGDGRTGTATETVVVGTTDNDPPSAEVTHEPDAPSVGEVVTFDPQASDPDGTVETYEWMVDDEVVDTGPTFTYAFDATGEHRVTLRVVDDDGATATAAVTVNVAENATTDADESALAGNIERRIGLGSNATLVVVLVPLVLVLVLVAYLYVRVRTVRMGPREPVGGDEGEEGSGPGPDGADGGNDD
;
A
#
# COMPACT_ATOMS: atom_id res chain seq x y z
N MET A 1 -24.85 17.81 -5.97
CA MET A 1 -26.10 18.15 -6.69
C MET A 1 -27.16 18.74 -5.75
N ASN A 2 -27.20 20.06 -5.61
CA ASN A 2 -28.19 20.72 -4.75
C ASN A 2 -29.45 21.09 -5.58
N PRO A 3 -30.64 20.52 -5.30
CA PRO A 3 -31.82 20.76 -6.14
C PRO A 3 -32.31 22.21 -5.98
N CYS A 4 -32.22 22.98 -7.07
CA CYS A 4 -32.69 24.35 -7.14
C CYS A 4 -34.23 24.40 -6.96
N CYS A 5 -34.71 25.18 -5.97
CA CYS A 5 -36.14 25.39 -5.75
C CYS A 5 -36.68 26.45 -6.72
N HIS A 6 -37.22 26.02 -7.87
CA HIS A 6 -37.99 26.92 -8.72
C HIS A 6 -39.44 27.02 -8.22
N THR A 7 -39.92 28.22 -7.94
CA THR A 7 -41.29 28.46 -7.44
C THR A 7 -42.15 29.02 -8.57
N GLY A 8 -42.93 28.15 -9.23
CA GLY A 8 -44.01 28.56 -10.15
C GLY A 8 -45.32 28.76 -9.39
N SER A 9 -46.11 29.79 -9.72
CA SER A 9 -47.39 30.05 -9.04
C SER A 9 -48.56 30.05 -10.03
N ILE A 10 -49.35 28.96 -10.03
CA ILE A 10 -50.61 28.90 -10.77
C ILE A 10 -51.78 29.06 -9.78
N ARG A 11 -52.60 30.10 -9.96
CA ARG A 11 -53.74 30.43 -9.08
C ARG A 11 -55.08 30.25 -9.78
N ALA A 12 -56.02 29.57 -9.13
CA ALA A 12 -57.41 29.51 -9.58
C ALA A 12 -58.11 30.87 -9.35
N ILE A 13 -58.80 31.37 -10.38
CA ILE A 13 -59.53 32.65 -10.34
C ILE A 13 -61.03 32.51 -10.02
N ARG A 14 -61.55 31.28 -9.87
CA ARG A 14 -62.96 30.98 -9.55
C ARG A 14 -63.09 29.84 -8.53
N SER A 15 -64.20 29.82 -7.78
CA SER A 15 -64.53 28.80 -6.79
C SER A 15 -64.80 27.43 -7.44
N GLY A 16 -64.01 26.42 -7.06
CA GLY A 16 -64.12 25.04 -7.53
C GLY A 16 -63.16 24.14 -6.74
N ARG A 17 -63.28 22.81 -6.89
CA ARG A 17 -62.29 21.86 -6.37
C ARG A 17 -61.02 21.98 -7.22
N VAL A 18 -59.87 22.16 -6.58
CA VAL A 18 -58.61 22.44 -7.27
C VAL A 18 -57.63 21.28 -7.07
N ARG A 19 -57.15 20.71 -8.18
CA ARG A 19 -56.11 19.68 -8.27
C ARG A 19 -54.87 20.21 -8.96
N ARG A 20 -53.69 19.80 -8.53
CA ARG A 20 -52.39 20.05 -9.16
C ARG A 20 -51.84 18.74 -9.69
N GLY A 21 -51.28 18.77 -10.89
CA GLY A 21 -50.52 17.67 -11.42
C GLY A 21 -49.13 18.07 -11.89
N ILE A 22 -48.24 17.09 -11.93
CA ILE A 22 -46.90 17.16 -12.51
C ILE A 22 -46.79 16.01 -13.49
N ASP A 23 -46.38 16.29 -14.73
CA ASP A 23 -46.16 15.29 -15.78
C ASP A 23 -47.38 14.36 -15.97
N GLY A 24 -48.59 14.93 -15.84
CA GLY A 24 -49.86 14.24 -15.98
C GLY A 24 -50.42 13.55 -14.71
N GLU A 25 -49.64 13.42 -13.64
CA GLU A 25 -50.08 12.79 -12.38
C GLU A 25 -50.60 13.82 -11.37
N VAL A 26 -51.69 13.54 -10.66
CA VAL A 26 -52.23 14.47 -9.65
C VAL A 26 -51.45 14.34 -8.35
N VAL A 27 -50.72 15.40 -7.99
CA VAL A 27 -49.79 15.39 -6.85
C VAL A 27 -50.32 16.11 -5.61
N ALA A 28 -51.31 17.00 -5.74
CA ALA A 28 -51.87 17.74 -4.61
C ALA A 28 -53.28 18.31 -4.89
N ASP A 29 -54.03 18.58 -3.82
CA ASP A 29 -55.24 19.40 -3.82
C ASP A 29 -54.98 20.76 -3.15
N GLY A 30 -55.82 21.76 -3.42
CA GLY A 30 -55.81 23.05 -2.70
C GLY A 30 -55.26 24.25 -3.50
N ALA A 31 -55.12 25.41 -2.86
CA ALA A 31 -54.82 26.67 -3.54
C ALA A 31 -53.33 26.87 -3.88
N SER A 32 -52.42 26.19 -3.17
CA SER A 32 -50.97 26.28 -3.31
C SER A 32 -50.32 24.94 -2.97
N PHE A 33 -49.18 24.62 -3.57
CA PHE A 33 -48.35 23.48 -3.19
C PHE A 33 -46.87 23.81 -3.44
N THR A 34 -45.97 23.08 -2.78
CA THR A 34 -44.52 23.17 -2.98
C THR A 34 -44.00 21.79 -3.33
N ARG A 35 -43.06 21.72 -4.27
CA ARG A 35 -42.41 20.47 -4.69
C ARG A 35 -40.94 20.72 -4.98
N THR A 36 -40.09 19.77 -4.58
CA THR A 36 -38.67 19.71 -4.94
C THR A 36 -38.49 18.68 -6.06
N PHE A 37 -37.66 19.00 -7.05
CA PHE A 37 -37.29 18.11 -8.15
C PHE A 37 -35.84 17.69 -7.98
N GLU A 38 -35.59 16.39 -7.94
CA GLU A 38 -34.24 15.82 -7.74
C GLU A 38 -33.48 15.62 -9.06
N THR A 39 -34.16 15.80 -10.19
CA THR A 39 -33.62 15.59 -11.53
C THR A 39 -33.93 16.78 -12.41
N ALA A 40 -32.93 17.24 -13.15
CA ALA A 40 -33.09 18.26 -14.17
C ALA A 40 -34.02 17.80 -15.30
N GLY A 41 -34.56 18.78 -16.01
CA GLY A 41 -35.47 18.56 -17.13
C GLY A 41 -36.71 19.45 -17.10
N GLU A 42 -37.47 19.42 -18.18
CA GLU A 42 -38.74 20.11 -18.28
C GLU A 42 -39.81 19.34 -17.50
N ARG A 43 -40.60 20.07 -16.71
CA ARG A 43 -41.72 19.56 -15.93
C ARG A 43 -42.99 20.28 -16.33
N GLU A 44 -44.03 19.54 -16.71
CA GLU A 44 -45.33 20.14 -17.00
C GLU A 44 -46.15 20.20 -15.70
N VAL A 45 -46.38 21.41 -15.20
CA VAL A 45 -47.23 21.64 -14.03
C VAL A 45 -48.64 21.97 -14.50
N THR A 46 -49.60 21.14 -14.13
CA THR A 46 -51.02 21.29 -14.50
C THR A 46 -51.86 21.72 -13.30
N LEU A 47 -52.67 22.75 -13.48
CA LEU A 47 -53.77 23.12 -12.58
C LEU A 47 -55.09 22.66 -13.18
N THR A 48 -55.87 21.87 -12.45
CA THR A 48 -57.25 21.51 -12.83
C THR A 48 -58.24 22.03 -11.81
N VAL A 49 -59.21 22.84 -12.24
CA VAL A 49 -60.33 23.33 -11.42
C VAL A 49 -61.61 22.64 -11.87
N THR A 50 -62.31 21.98 -10.95
CA THR A 50 -63.63 21.38 -11.20
C THR A 50 -64.74 22.21 -10.55
N TYR A 51 -65.72 22.63 -11.32
CA TYR A 51 -66.87 23.42 -10.87
C TYR A 51 -68.00 22.50 -10.36
N GLY A 52 -68.94 23.06 -9.59
CA GLY A 52 -70.03 22.29 -8.97
C GLY A 52 -71.01 21.65 -9.96
N ASP A 53 -71.01 22.09 -11.21
CA ASP A 53 -71.77 21.52 -12.33
C ASP A 53 -71.00 20.44 -13.10
N GLY A 54 -69.81 20.05 -12.62
CA GLY A 54 -68.95 19.02 -13.21
C GLY A 54 -68.05 19.51 -14.34
N ARG A 55 -68.13 20.78 -14.74
CA ARG A 55 -67.20 21.35 -15.73
C ARG A 55 -65.80 21.44 -15.15
N THR A 56 -64.79 21.36 -16.00
CA THR A 56 -63.39 21.56 -15.61
C THR A 56 -62.74 22.67 -16.43
N GLY A 57 -61.77 23.34 -15.82
CA GLY A 57 -60.83 24.23 -16.51
C GLY A 57 -59.41 23.83 -16.15
N THR A 58 -58.53 23.79 -17.15
CA THR A 58 -57.12 23.44 -16.98
C THR A 58 -56.22 24.61 -17.35
N ALA A 59 -55.09 24.73 -16.68
CA ALA A 59 -53.98 25.60 -17.06
C ALA A 59 -52.68 24.83 -16.88
N THR A 60 -51.75 24.97 -17.83
CA THR A 60 -50.45 24.31 -17.79
C THR A 60 -49.33 25.34 -17.80
N GLU A 61 -48.25 25.04 -17.11
CA GLU A 61 -47.01 25.81 -17.10
C GLU A 61 -45.84 24.84 -17.21
N THR A 62 -44.90 25.11 -18.11
CA THR A 62 -43.66 24.35 -18.20
C THR A 62 -42.64 24.97 -17.27
N VAL A 63 -42.14 24.18 -16.31
CA VAL A 63 -41.05 24.55 -15.42
C VAL A 63 -39.79 23.86 -15.90
N VAL A 64 -38.76 24.62 -16.25
CA VAL A 64 -37.45 24.08 -16.58
C VAL A 64 -36.64 23.94 -15.30
N VAL A 65 -36.40 22.71 -14.86
CA VAL A 65 -35.48 22.42 -13.77
C VAL A 65 -34.09 22.34 -14.39
N GLY A 66 -33.29 23.39 -14.22
CA GLY A 66 -31.91 23.40 -14.69
C GLY A 66 -31.01 22.46 -13.89
N THR A 67 -29.95 21.96 -14.52
CA THR A 67 -28.68 21.73 -13.84
C THR A 67 -28.02 23.11 -13.68
N THR A 68 -27.43 23.42 -12.53
CA THR A 68 -26.23 24.26 -12.60
C THR A 68 -25.23 23.43 -13.41
N ASP A 69 -24.79 23.94 -14.56
CA ASP A 69 -23.67 23.29 -15.26
C ASP A 69 -22.51 23.30 -14.26
N ASN A 70 -22.00 22.13 -13.90
CA ASN A 70 -20.87 21.97 -13.00
C ASN A 70 -19.58 22.12 -13.80
N ASP A 71 -18.75 23.07 -13.42
CA ASP A 71 -17.40 23.21 -13.95
C ASP A 71 -16.45 22.24 -13.20
N PRO A 72 -15.77 21.30 -13.88
CA PRO A 72 -14.93 20.33 -13.20
C PRO A 72 -13.76 21.01 -12.47
N PRO A 73 -13.23 20.39 -11.40
CA PRO A 73 -12.10 20.95 -10.67
C PRO A 73 -10.83 20.95 -11.54
N SER A 74 -9.81 21.66 -11.07
CA SER A 74 -8.44 21.60 -11.58
C SER A 74 -7.51 20.98 -10.54
N ALA A 75 -6.46 20.31 -11.00
CA ALA A 75 -5.45 19.70 -10.14
C ALA A 75 -4.07 19.80 -10.77
N GLU A 76 -3.08 20.16 -9.95
CA GLU A 76 -1.66 20.08 -10.21
C GLU A 76 -0.95 19.52 -8.96
N VAL A 77 0.24 18.95 -9.13
CA VAL A 77 1.03 18.39 -8.03
C VAL A 77 2.49 18.78 -8.23
N THR A 78 3.10 19.27 -7.16
CA THR A 78 4.56 19.39 -7.03
C THR A 78 5.05 18.46 -5.93
N HIS A 79 6.35 18.20 -5.90
CA HIS A 79 6.95 17.41 -4.84
C HIS A 79 8.32 17.94 -4.47
N GLU A 80 8.72 17.72 -3.22
CA GLU A 80 10.08 17.97 -2.74
C GLU A 80 10.56 16.81 -1.86
N PRO A 81 11.85 16.43 -1.95
CA PRO A 81 12.88 16.99 -2.84
C PRO A 81 12.75 16.53 -4.30
N ASP A 82 13.41 17.23 -5.23
CA ASP A 82 13.40 16.90 -6.68
C ASP A 82 14.07 15.55 -7.01
N ALA A 83 14.97 15.07 -6.15
CA ALA A 83 15.76 13.85 -6.36
C ALA A 83 15.92 13.07 -5.04
N PRO A 84 14.84 12.45 -4.54
CA PRO A 84 14.86 11.72 -3.28
C PRO A 84 15.67 10.43 -3.38
N SER A 85 16.23 10.01 -2.24
CA SER A 85 16.83 8.68 -2.10
C SER A 85 15.84 7.66 -1.52
N VAL A 86 16.12 6.37 -1.67
CA VAL A 86 15.34 5.30 -1.00
C VAL A 86 15.22 5.58 0.51
N GLY A 87 13.99 5.49 1.02
CA GLY A 87 13.65 5.75 2.41
C GLY A 87 13.58 7.23 2.80
N GLU A 88 13.86 8.16 1.89
CA GLU A 88 13.66 9.59 2.12
C GLU A 88 12.19 9.96 2.01
N VAL A 89 11.72 10.83 2.92
CA VAL A 89 10.33 11.31 2.91
C VAL A 89 10.18 12.39 1.84
N VAL A 90 9.34 12.13 0.86
CA VAL A 90 8.92 13.08 -0.17
C VAL A 90 7.61 13.72 0.28
N THR A 91 7.54 15.04 0.19
CA THR A 91 6.29 15.80 0.40
C THR A 91 5.68 16.12 -0.94
N PHE A 92 4.38 15.87 -1.09
CA PHE A 92 3.62 16.22 -2.29
C PHE A 92 2.65 17.34 -1.95
N ASP A 93 2.76 18.42 -2.71
CA ASP A 93 1.94 19.61 -2.53
C ASP A 93 0.88 19.66 -3.65
N PRO A 94 -0.40 19.40 -3.33
CA PRO A 94 -1.48 19.53 -4.29
C PRO A 94 -1.87 20.99 -4.49
N GLN A 95 -2.08 21.39 -5.74
CA GLN A 95 -2.77 22.63 -6.10
C GLN A 95 -4.09 22.23 -6.76
N ALA A 96 -5.18 22.24 -5.99
CA ALA A 96 -6.50 21.88 -6.47
C ALA A 96 -7.49 23.03 -6.23
N SER A 97 -8.36 23.28 -7.20
CA SER A 97 -9.37 24.33 -7.12
C SER A 97 -10.61 23.96 -7.94
N ASP A 98 -11.72 24.58 -7.59
CA ASP A 98 -13.00 24.40 -8.23
C ASP A 98 -13.60 25.80 -8.52
N PRO A 99 -13.92 26.13 -9.79
CA PRO A 99 -14.44 27.44 -10.17
C PRO A 99 -15.84 27.77 -9.63
N ASP A 100 -16.72 26.78 -9.48
CA ASP A 100 -18.12 26.97 -9.10
C ASP A 100 -18.52 26.21 -7.83
N GLY A 101 -17.63 25.37 -7.30
CA GLY A 101 -17.83 24.62 -6.07
C GLY A 101 -16.60 24.56 -5.14
N THR A 102 -16.45 23.41 -4.50
CA THR A 102 -15.35 23.06 -3.61
C THR A 102 -14.86 21.64 -3.89
N VAL A 103 -13.53 21.44 -3.81
CA VAL A 103 -12.95 20.10 -3.84
C VAL A 103 -13.25 19.37 -2.51
N GLU A 104 -14.05 18.30 -2.57
CA GLU A 104 -14.45 17.53 -1.38
C GLU A 104 -13.48 16.40 -1.04
N THR A 105 -12.90 15.74 -2.06
CA THR A 105 -12.09 14.54 -1.83
C THR A 105 -10.77 14.57 -2.58
N TYR A 106 -9.77 13.93 -1.97
CA TYR A 106 -8.44 13.69 -2.50
C TYR A 106 -8.20 12.18 -2.47
N GLU A 107 -7.55 11.64 -3.50
CA GLU A 107 -7.09 10.26 -3.54
C GLU A 107 -5.70 10.23 -4.19
N TRP A 108 -4.73 9.75 -3.42
CA TRP A 108 -3.34 9.62 -3.83
C TRP A 108 -3.05 8.18 -4.20
N MET A 109 -2.44 8.01 -5.36
CA MET A 109 -1.99 6.72 -5.86
C MET A 109 -0.49 6.74 -6.13
N VAL A 110 0.20 5.68 -5.74
CA VAL A 110 1.58 5.40 -6.12
C VAL A 110 1.56 4.14 -6.99
N ASP A 111 2.09 4.24 -8.20
CA ASP A 111 2.15 3.13 -9.17
C ASP A 111 0.78 2.45 -9.36
N ASP A 112 -0.27 3.27 -9.51
CA ASP A 112 -1.69 2.91 -9.69
C ASP A 112 -2.37 2.25 -8.47
N GLU A 113 -1.72 2.21 -7.31
CA GLU A 113 -2.30 1.74 -6.05
C GLU A 113 -2.66 2.91 -5.14
N VAL A 114 -3.90 2.94 -4.63
CA VAL A 114 -4.37 3.96 -3.68
C VAL A 114 -3.66 3.79 -2.35
N VAL A 115 -2.98 4.84 -1.89
CA VAL A 115 -2.21 4.84 -0.64
C VAL A 115 -2.70 5.85 0.39
N ASP A 116 -3.39 6.93 -0.02
CA ASP A 116 -3.89 7.96 0.89
C ASP A 116 -5.12 8.70 0.32
N THR A 117 -5.91 9.34 1.17
CA THR A 117 -7.11 10.14 0.80
C THR A 117 -7.16 11.52 1.48
N GLY A 118 -6.03 11.98 2.04
CA GLY A 118 -5.90 13.25 2.72
C GLY A 118 -5.57 14.41 1.76
N PRO A 119 -5.87 15.66 2.16
CA PRO A 119 -5.51 16.85 1.39
C PRO A 119 -4.00 17.17 1.44
N THR A 120 -3.24 16.48 2.28
CA THR A 120 -1.77 16.56 2.38
C THR A 120 -1.20 15.16 2.23
N PHE A 121 -0.08 15.00 1.52
CA PHE A 121 0.49 13.69 1.26
C PHE A 121 2.01 13.68 1.38
N THR A 122 2.52 12.70 2.11
CA THR A 122 3.96 12.40 2.16
C THR A 122 4.16 10.91 1.94
N TYR A 123 5.27 10.56 1.29
CA TYR A 123 5.56 9.17 0.96
C TYR A 123 7.07 8.92 0.95
N ALA A 124 7.49 7.73 1.37
CA ALA A 124 8.86 7.27 1.27
C ALA A 124 8.90 6.02 0.40
N PHE A 125 9.75 6.03 -0.62
CA PHE A 125 9.86 4.93 -1.57
C PHE A 125 10.87 3.89 -1.07
N ASP A 126 10.49 2.61 -1.17
CA ASP A 126 11.32 1.48 -0.73
C ASP A 126 12.25 0.93 -1.82
N ALA A 127 12.11 1.40 -3.06
CA ALA A 127 12.88 0.96 -4.21
C ALA A 127 13.40 2.14 -5.02
N THR A 128 14.49 1.91 -5.76
CA THR A 128 15.00 2.87 -6.74
C THR A 128 14.23 2.80 -8.05
N GLY A 129 14.30 3.88 -8.81
CA GLY A 129 13.71 3.98 -10.15
C GLY A 129 12.63 5.05 -10.26
N GLU A 130 11.88 4.99 -11.35
CA GLU A 130 10.77 5.91 -11.63
C GLU A 130 9.50 5.39 -10.99
N HIS A 131 8.91 6.21 -10.12
CA HIS A 131 7.59 5.96 -9.52
C HIS A 131 6.59 7.01 -9.99
N ARG A 132 5.38 6.57 -10.32
CA ARG A 132 4.30 7.47 -10.73
C ARG A 132 3.42 7.79 -9.54
N VAL A 133 3.33 9.08 -9.20
CA VAL A 133 2.39 9.56 -8.17
C VAL A 133 1.25 10.30 -8.85
N THR A 134 0.03 9.86 -8.58
CA THR A 134 -1.20 10.40 -9.18
C THR A 134 -2.13 10.91 -8.08
N LEU A 135 -2.59 12.15 -8.22
CA LEU A 135 -3.66 12.73 -7.41
C LEU A 135 -4.95 12.72 -8.22
N ARG A 136 -6.02 12.13 -7.68
CA ARG A 136 -7.40 12.34 -8.14
C ARG A 136 -8.14 13.21 -7.13
N VAL A 137 -8.86 14.22 -7.62
CA VAL A 137 -9.75 15.06 -6.80
C VAL A 137 -11.17 14.96 -7.31
N VAL A 138 -12.15 15.15 -6.41
CA VAL A 138 -13.58 15.20 -6.73
C VAL A 138 -14.22 16.41 -6.07
N ASP A 139 -15.06 17.14 -6.81
CA ASP A 139 -15.83 18.28 -6.31
C ASP A 139 -17.14 17.89 -5.58
N ASP A 140 -17.88 18.86 -5.05
CA ASP A 140 -19.15 18.68 -4.32
C ASP A 140 -20.35 18.30 -5.22
N ASP A 141 -20.17 18.35 -6.53
CA ASP A 141 -21.14 17.93 -7.52
C ASP A 141 -20.79 16.60 -8.20
N GLY A 142 -19.64 16.01 -7.85
CA GLY A 142 -19.15 14.70 -8.24
C GLY A 142 -18.26 14.66 -9.48
N ALA A 143 -17.87 15.79 -10.08
CA ALA A 143 -16.90 15.78 -11.18
C ALA A 143 -15.46 15.66 -10.65
N THR A 144 -14.56 15.21 -11.53
CA THR A 144 -13.23 14.76 -11.12
C THR A 144 -12.12 15.38 -11.97
N ALA A 145 -10.96 15.62 -11.35
CA ALA A 145 -9.72 15.95 -12.05
C ALA A 145 -8.57 15.06 -11.58
N THR A 146 -7.52 14.97 -12.40
CA THR A 146 -6.35 14.13 -12.10
C THR A 146 -5.07 14.83 -12.52
N ALA A 147 -4.06 14.76 -11.66
CA ALA A 147 -2.70 15.22 -11.89
C ALA A 147 -1.72 14.09 -11.60
N ALA A 148 -0.58 14.05 -12.30
CA ALA A 148 0.44 13.05 -12.05
C ALA A 148 1.84 13.61 -12.21
N VAL A 149 2.76 13.15 -11.36
CA VAL A 149 4.19 13.43 -11.41
C VAL A 149 4.98 12.13 -11.43
N THR A 150 6.17 12.17 -12.02
CA THR A 150 7.13 11.06 -11.98
C THR A 150 8.25 11.45 -11.02
N VAL A 151 8.48 10.60 -10.03
CA VAL A 151 9.55 10.77 -9.03
C VAL A 151 10.65 9.78 -9.35
N ASN A 152 11.89 10.26 -9.50
CA ASN A 152 13.04 9.40 -9.77
C ASN A 152 13.83 9.20 -8.47
N VAL A 153 13.75 8.00 -7.91
CA VAL A 153 14.34 7.65 -6.61
C VAL A 153 15.72 7.05 -6.80
N ALA A 154 16.72 7.67 -6.19
CA ALA A 154 18.11 7.22 -6.24
C ALA A 154 18.45 6.27 -5.09
N GLU A 155 19.54 5.50 -5.26
CA GLU A 155 20.10 4.71 -4.16
C GLU A 155 20.50 5.63 -3.02
N ASN A 156 20.19 5.22 -1.79
CA ASN A 156 20.70 5.93 -0.63
C ASN A 156 22.21 5.75 -0.61
N ALA A 157 22.96 6.85 -0.64
CA ALA A 157 24.42 6.81 -0.58
C ALA A 157 24.88 6.45 0.85
N THR A 158 24.55 5.25 1.32
CA THR A 158 25.17 4.68 2.50
C THR A 158 26.63 4.42 2.14
N THR A 159 27.53 5.03 2.89
CA THR A 159 28.98 4.87 2.78
C THR A 159 29.42 3.40 2.87
N ASP A 160 29.39 2.69 1.75
CA ASP A 160 30.26 1.52 1.50
C ASP A 160 31.75 1.92 1.50
N ALA A 161 32.03 3.21 1.62
CA ALA A 161 33.36 3.76 1.86
C ALA A 161 33.97 3.34 3.22
N ASP A 162 33.25 2.69 4.15
CA ASP A 162 33.85 2.23 5.42
C ASP A 162 34.18 0.72 5.47
N GLU A 163 33.46 -0.17 4.76
CA GLU A 163 33.85 -1.60 4.70
C GLU A 163 35.11 -1.81 3.85
N SER A 164 35.23 -1.11 2.70
CA SER A 164 36.46 -1.14 1.90
C SER A 164 37.60 -0.31 2.50
N ALA A 165 37.31 0.75 3.27
CA ALA A 165 38.35 1.52 3.95
C ALA A 165 38.87 0.81 5.19
N LEU A 166 38.04 0.11 5.98
CA LEU A 166 38.53 -0.67 7.11
C LEU A 166 39.41 -1.85 6.65
N ALA A 167 39.02 -2.53 5.57
CA ALA A 167 39.85 -3.56 4.93
C ALA A 167 41.18 -3.00 4.38
N GLY A 168 41.14 -1.85 3.68
CA GLY A 168 42.34 -1.20 3.14
C GLY A 168 43.27 -0.59 4.21
N ASN A 169 42.71 -0.14 5.34
CA ASN A 169 43.47 0.48 6.43
C ASN A 169 44.18 -0.55 7.32
N ILE A 170 43.70 -1.80 7.34
CA ILE A 170 44.39 -2.91 7.99
C ILE A 170 45.63 -3.31 7.17
N GLU A 171 45.54 -3.43 5.84
CA GLU A 171 46.71 -3.79 5.02
C GLU A 171 47.84 -2.74 5.07
N ARG A 172 47.47 -1.45 5.14
CA ARG A 172 48.43 -0.34 5.13
C ARG A 172 49.16 -0.10 6.46
N ARG A 173 48.58 -0.50 7.60
CA ARG A 173 49.17 -0.30 8.94
C ARG A 173 50.05 -1.45 9.44
N ILE A 174 50.00 -2.62 8.80
CA ILE A 174 50.82 -3.79 9.21
C ILE A 174 52.04 -3.99 8.27
N GLY A 175 52.26 -3.12 7.28
CA GLY A 175 53.46 -3.17 6.42
C GLY A 175 53.59 -4.47 5.62
N LEU A 176 52.46 -5.07 5.30
CA LEU A 176 52.35 -6.41 4.74
C LEU A 176 52.06 -6.26 3.24
N GLY A 177 53.12 -6.10 2.43
CA GLY A 177 53.00 -6.14 0.96
C GLY A 177 52.39 -7.46 0.49
N SER A 178 51.97 -7.53 -0.78
CA SER A 178 51.12 -8.54 -1.45
C SER A 178 51.44 -10.05 -1.29
N ASN A 179 52.33 -10.42 -0.38
CA ASN A 179 52.67 -11.78 0.06
C ASN A 179 52.07 -12.12 1.44
N ALA A 180 51.46 -11.15 2.12
CA ALA A 180 50.98 -11.29 3.48
C ALA A 180 49.75 -12.17 3.64
N THR A 181 48.81 -12.10 2.70
CA THR A 181 47.67 -13.02 2.61
C THR A 181 48.16 -14.46 2.52
N LEU A 182 49.29 -14.67 1.82
CA LEU A 182 49.94 -15.96 1.74
C LEU A 182 50.52 -16.40 3.10
N VAL A 183 51.15 -15.50 3.86
CA VAL A 183 51.72 -15.82 5.19
C VAL A 183 50.65 -16.01 6.26
N VAL A 184 49.63 -15.15 6.31
CA VAL A 184 48.55 -15.18 7.32
C VAL A 184 47.62 -16.37 7.12
N VAL A 185 47.47 -16.88 5.89
CA VAL A 185 46.68 -18.09 5.61
C VAL A 185 47.55 -19.35 5.62
N LEU A 186 48.74 -19.34 5.00
CA LEU A 186 49.57 -20.55 4.92
C LEU A 186 50.28 -20.90 6.22
N VAL A 187 50.71 -19.94 7.05
CA VAL A 187 51.39 -20.28 8.33
C VAL A 187 50.46 -21.02 9.30
N PRO A 188 49.23 -20.57 9.59
CA PRO A 188 48.31 -21.36 10.42
C PRO A 188 47.89 -22.66 9.74
N LEU A 189 47.69 -22.69 8.41
CA LEU A 189 47.39 -23.93 7.68
C LEU A 189 48.53 -24.96 7.82
N VAL A 190 49.78 -24.53 7.63
CA VAL A 190 50.97 -25.38 7.78
C VAL A 190 51.13 -25.83 9.23
N LEU A 191 50.88 -24.96 10.22
CA LEU A 191 50.90 -25.34 11.64
C LEU A 191 49.81 -26.36 11.99
N VAL A 192 48.60 -26.20 11.45
CA VAL A 192 47.52 -27.20 11.60
C VAL A 192 47.91 -28.51 10.95
N LEU A 193 48.48 -28.51 9.74
CA LEU A 193 48.95 -29.71 9.07
C LEU A 193 50.08 -30.40 9.85
N VAL A 194 51.05 -29.64 10.37
CA VAL A 194 52.13 -30.16 11.22
C VAL A 194 51.58 -30.73 12.53
N LEU A 195 50.60 -30.07 13.16
CA LEU A 195 49.94 -30.56 14.37
C LEU A 195 49.16 -31.84 14.10
N VAL A 196 48.39 -31.91 13.01
CA VAL A 196 47.65 -33.10 12.59
C VAL A 196 48.62 -34.26 12.30
N ALA A 197 49.72 -34.00 11.59
CA ALA A 197 50.75 -35.00 11.32
C ALA A 197 51.42 -35.49 12.61
N TYR A 198 51.76 -34.58 13.54
CA TYR A 198 52.32 -34.91 14.85
C TYR A 198 51.35 -35.77 15.67
N LEU A 199 50.07 -35.39 15.75
CA LEU A 199 49.05 -36.15 16.44
C LEU A 199 48.82 -37.51 15.80
N TYR A 200 48.83 -37.60 14.46
CA TYR A 200 48.74 -38.86 13.74
C TYR A 200 49.91 -39.80 14.07
N VAL A 201 51.15 -39.29 14.04
CA VAL A 201 52.34 -40.07 14.42
C VAL A 201 52.26 -40.49 15.88
N ARG A 202 51.87 -39.58 16.79
CA ARG A 202 51.72 -39.86 18.23
C ARG A 202 50.65 -40.91 18.51
N VAL A 203 49.49 -40.83 17.88
CA VAL A 203 48.41 -41.83 18.01
C VAL A 203 48.86 -43.18 17.44
N ARG A 204 49.62 -43.17 16.34
CA ARG A 204 50.14 -44.39 15.70
C ARG A 204 51.26 -45.06 16.50
N THR A 205 52.15 -44.31 17.14
CA THR A 205 53.22 -44.87 17.99
C THR A 205 52.68 -45.39 19.32
N VAL A 206 51.61 -44.79 19.86
CA VAL A 206 50.90 -45.31 21.06
C VAL A 206 50.25 -46.68 20.78
N ARG A 207 49.82 -46.97 19.54
CA ARG A 207 49.32 -48.31 19.15
C ARG A 207 50.41 -49.36 18.95
N MET A 208 51.70 -49.01 19.02
CA MET A 208 52.81 -49.95 18.93
C MET A 208 53.78 -49.78 20.11
N GLY A 209 53.27 -49.98 21.33
CA GLY A 209 54.08 -50.35 22.50
C GLY A 209 54.19 -51.88 22.63
N PRO A 210 55.27 -52.42 23.23
CA PRO A 210 55.80 -53.76 22.97
C PRO A 210 54.96 -54.91 23.56
N ARG A 211 54.92 -56.05 22.85
CA ARG A 211 54.50 -57.34 23.41
C ARG A 211 55.65 -57.90 24.24
N GLU A 212 55.48 -57.98 25.56
CA GLU A 212 56.35 -58.81 26.41
C GLU A 212 55.65 -60.11 26.81
N PRO A 213 56.41 -61.22 26.95
CA PRO A 213 55.88 -62.55 27.17
C PRO A 213 55.73 -62.85 28.66
N VAL A 214 54.72 -63.65 29.03
CA VAL A 214 54.64 -64.23 30.38
C VAL A 214 54.27 -65.71 30.24
N GLY A 215 55.11 -66.58 30.78
CA GLY A 215 54.86 -68.01 30.96
C GLY A 215 54.87 -68.39 32.44
N GLY A 216 54.06 -69.41 32.76
CA GLY A 216 54.01 -70.18 34.02
C GLY A 216 53.53 -69.41 35.27
N ASP A 217 52.71 -69.90 36.18
CA ASP A 217 52.34 -71.27 36.52
C ASP A 217 51.18 -71.27 37.55
N GLU A 218 50.36 -72.32 37.49
CA GLU A 218 49.51 -72.98 38.52
C GLU A 218 48.40 -72.28 39.38
N GLY A 219 47.25 -72.99 39.46
CA GLY A 219 46.31 -73.07 40.60
C GLY A 219 44.93 -72.42 40.40
N GLU A 220 43.87 -73.17 40.02
CA GLU A 220 42.77 -73.68 40.90
C GLU A 220 41.79 -72.60 41.40
N GLU A 221 40.45 -72.65 41.36
CA GLU A 221 39.36 -73.51 40.88
C GLU A 221 38.16 -72.55 40.64
N GLY A 222 37.25 -72.79 39.70
CA GLY A 222 36.04 -73.55 40.02
C GLY A 222 34.78 -72.93 39.38
N SER A 223 34.09 -73.77 38.60
CA SER A 223 32.63 -73.86 38.40
C SER A 223 31.82 -72.66 37.85
N GLY A 224 31.25 -72.87 36.65
CA GLY A 224 30.20 -72.06 36.02
C GLY A 224 28.81 -72.22 36.70
N PRO A 225 27.67 -72.27 35.96
CA PRO A 225 27.45 -72.08 34.53
C PRO A 225 26.31 -71.07 34.21
N GLY A 226 26.06 -70.82 32.92
CA GLY A 226 24.68 -70.75 32.44
C GLY A 226 24.29 -69.52 31.59
N PRO A 227 23.31 -69.66 30.69
CA PRO A 227 23.33 -69.01 29.37
C PRO A 227 22.08 -68.16 29.10
N ASP A 228 21.92 -67.76 27.82
CA ASP A 228 20.71 -67.27 27.16
C ASP A 228 20.32 -65.82 27.50
N GLY A 229 19.86 -64.96 26.59
CA GLY A 229 19.48 -65.07 25.19
C GLY A 229 18.67 -63.82 24.82
N ALA A 230 18.44 -63.65 23.51
CA ALA A 230 17.30 -62.95 22.88
C ALA A 230 17.24 -61.40 23.02
N ASP A 231 17.16 -60.65 21.91
CA ASP A 231 15.93 -60.13 21.25
C ASP A 231 15.97 -58.60 21.42
N GLY A 232 15.62 -57.68 20.53
CA GLY A 232 14.72 -57.63 19.38
C GLY A 232 14.18 -56.18 19.33
N GLY A 233 13.79 -55.67 18.15
CA GLY A 233 13.01 -54.42 17.96
C GLY A 233 13.80 -53.12 18.08
N ASN A 234 13.91 -52.23 17.09
CA ASN A 234 12.88 -51.51 16.32
C ASN A 234 12.00 -50.62 17.20
N ASP A 235 12.15 -49.31 17.07
CA ASP A 235 11.12 -48.30 17.31
C ASP A 235 11.47 -47.04 16.48
N ASP A 236 10.39 -46.40 16.01
CA ASP A 236 10.19 -45.43 14.92
C ASP A 236 11.08 -44.16 14.88
#